data_AF-A0A9D1JII2-F1
#
_entry.id   AF-A0A9D1JII2-F1
#
_cell.length_a   1.000
_cell.length_b   1.000
_cell.length_c   1.000
_cell.angle_alpha   90.00
_cell.angle_beta   90.00
_cell.angle_gamma   90.00
#
_symmetry.space_group_name_H-M   'P 1'
#
loop_
_entity.id
_entity.type
_entity.pdbx_description
1 polymer ?
#
loop_
_entity_poly.entity_id
_entity_poly.type
_entity_poly.pdbx_seq_one_letter_code
_entity_poly.pdbx_strand_id
1 'polypeptide(L)'
;MLRLSDAYQVKEEEPRLDLAVVVLNINPGNNKELLDDCQILADFSAYSDRVRTYAKDMELRDAVEWAVTECIEEGILEGFLRKNRAEAIEMSIFEYDEEKHMRQVREEGKREAEERTSRLFEKLLEQGRSEDLERAAKNADYRKKLFEEFGL
;
A
#
# COMPACT_ATOMS: atom_id res chain seq x y z
N MET A 1 -2.12 -13.42 5.46
CA MET A 1 -0.84 -14.11 5.21
C MET A 1 -0.56 -13.95 3.73
N LEU A 2 0.56 -13.32 3.38
CA LEU A 2 0.97 -13.11 1.99
C LEU A 2 1.84 -14.30 1.57
N ARG A 3 1.61 -14.83 0.37
CA ARG A 3 2.39 -15.94 -0.17
C ARG A 3 3.13 -15.49 -1.42
N LEU A 4 4.37 -15.94 -1.57
CA LEU A 4 5.16 -15.65 -2.77
C LEU A 4 4.49 -16.19 -4.03
N SER A 5 3.81 -17.33 -3.93
CA SER A 5 3.03 -17.94 -5.02
C SER A 5 1.89 -17.04 -5.53
N ASP A 6 1.40 -16.08 -4.73
CA ASP A 6 0.41 -15.09 -5.18
C ASP A 6 0.96 -14.20 -6.30
N ALA A 7 2.29 -13.97 -6.34
CA ALA A 7 2.96 -13.17 -7.35
C ALA A 7 3.40 -13.95 -8.60
N TYR A 8 3.27 -15.28 -8.61
CA TYR A 8 3.71 -16.10 -9.76
C TYR A 8 2.79 -15.92 -10.96
N GLN A 9 3.41 -15.77 -12.14
CA GLN A 9 2.71 -15.67 -13.42
C GLN A 9 1.96 -16.97 -13.76
N VAL A 10 2.57 -18.11 -13.44
CA VAL A 10 1.95 -19.44 -13.58
C VAL A 10 1.51 -19.90 -12.21
N LYS A 11 0.21 -20.21 -12.08
CA LYS A 11 -0.34 -20.79 -10.86
C LYS A 11 -0.14 -22.30 -10.91
N GLU A 12 0.66 -22.81 -9.99
CA GLU A 12 0.91 -24.23 -9.78
C GLU A 12 0.29 -24.63 -8.42
N GLU A 13 -0.25 -25.85 -8.32
CA GLU A 13 -0.79 -26.36 -7.05
C GLU A 13 0.32 -26.61 -6.02
N GLU A 14 1.50 -27.03 -6.48
CA GLU A 14 2.70 -27.24 -5.67
C GLU A 14 3.88 -26.44 -6.24
N PRO A 15 3.98 -25.14 -5.90
CA PRO A 15 5.14 -24.33 -6.31
C PRO A 15 6.42 -24.85 -5.66
N ARG A 16 7.52 -24.83 -6.42
CA ARG A 16 8.84 -25.28 -5.94
C ARG A 16 9.40 -24.47 -4.75
N LEU A 17 8.94 -23.23 -4.60
CA LEU A 17 9.25 -22.35 -3.47
C LEU A 17 7.99 -21.55 -3.15
N ASP A 18 7.51 -21.61 -1.91
CA ASP A 18 6.45 -20.73 -1.44
C ASP A 18 6.83 -20.16 -0.08
N LEU A 19 7.18 -18.86 -0.06
CA LEU A 19 7.45 -18.13 1.17
C LEU A 19 6.15 -17.51 1.66
N ALA A 20 5.72 -17.90 2.86
CA ALA A 20 4.65 -17.23 3.58
C ALA A 20 5.22 -16.18 4.52
N VAL A 21 4.74 -14.95 4.43
CA VAL A 21 5.13 -13.85 5.31
C VAL A 21 3.94 -13.27 6.06
N VAL A 22 4.23 -12.77 7.26
CA VAL A 22 3.33 -11.94 8.05
C VAL A 22 3.84 -10.51 7.95
N VAL A 23 2.98 -9.59 7.54
CA VAL A 23 3.27 -8.16 7.51
C VAL A 23 2.60 -7.52 8.71
N LEU A 24 3.40 -6.85 9.53
CA LEU A 24 2.93 -6.17 10.74
C LEU A 24 2.89 -4.66 10.49
N ASN A 25 1.82 -4.02 10.92
CA ASN A 25 1.67 -2.58 10.86
C ASN A 25 2.34 -1.93 12.07
N ILE A 26 3.40 -1.19 11.85
CA ILE A 26 4.12 -0.50 12.93
C ILE A 26 3.61 0.92 13.18
N ASN A 27 2.63 1.42 12.43
CA ASN A 27 2.09 2.78 12.63
C ASN A 27 1.52 2.94 14.04
N PRO A 28 1.56 4.17 14.62
CA PRO A 28 1.07 4.42 15.97
C PRO A 28 -0.33 3.84 16.23
N GLY A 29 -0.48 3.18 17.37
CA GLY A 29 -1.73 2.49 17.75
C GLY A 29 -1.85 1.04 17.29
N ASN A 30 -0.93 0.53 16.46
CA ASN A 30 -0.90 -0.86 15.99
C ASN A 30 0.30 -1.61 16.57
N ASN A 31 0.20 -2.94 16.70
CA ASN A 31 1.26 -3.84 17.18
C ASN A 31 2.05 -3.29 18.39
N LYS A 32 1.33 -2.77 19.40
CA LYS A 32 1.93 -2.07 20.54
C LYS A 32 2.97 -2.91 21.29
N GLU A 33 2.67 -4.18 21.54
CA GLU A 33 3.62 -5.11 22.19
C GLU A 33 4.96 -5.19 21.45
N LEU A 34 4.94 -5.22 20.10
CA LEU A 34 6.16 -5.20 19.28
C LEU A 34 6.95 -3.89 19.43
N LEU A 35 6.25 -2.75 19.51
CA LEU A 35 6.88 -1.45 19.66
C LEU A 35 7.44 -1.28 21.09
N ASP A 36 6.72 -1.78 22.09
CA ASP A 36 7.15 -1.79 23.49
C ASP A 36 8.41 -2.65 23.69
N ASP A 37 8.50 -3.78 22.96
CA ASP A 37 9.66 -4.69 23.00
C ASP A 37 10.86 -4.19 22.15
N CYS A 38 10.66 -3.24 21.22
CA CYS A 38 11.70 -2.79 20.30
C CYS A 38 11.72 -1.26 20.14
N GLN A 39 12.56 -0.60 20.94
CA GLN A 39 12.71 0.85 20.94
C GLN A 39 13.05 1.44 19.56
N ILE A 40 13.92 0.78 18.78
CA ILE A 40 14.29 1.28 17.44
C ILE A 40 13.07 1.30 16.51
N LEU A 41 12.22 0.28 16.56
CA LEU A 41 10.98 0.24 15.78
C LEU A 41 9.96 1.27 16.28
N ALA A 42 9.86 1.46 17.59
CA ALA A 42 9.03 2.50 18.19
C ALA A 42 9.47 3.91 17.75
N ASP A 43 10.78 4.19 17.81
CA ASP A 43 11.34 5.47 17.41
C ASP A 43 11.16 5.71 15.90
N PHE A 44 11.39 4.68 15.08
CA PHE A 44 11.15 4.77 13.64
C PHE A 44 9.67 5.03 13.33
N SER A 45 8.75 4.33 14.00
CA SER A 45 7.32 4.56 13.87
C SER A 45 6.93 6.00 14.21
N ALA A 46 7.48 6.55 15.32
CA ALA A 46 7.25 7.92 15.73
C ALA A 46 7.82 8.93 14.73
N TYR A 47 9.04 8.70 14.22
CA TYR A 47 9.64 9.52 13.17
C TYR A 47 8.80 9.53 11.88
N SER A 48 8.40 8.36 11.38
CA SER A 48 7.57 8.25 10.17
C SER A 48 6.21 8.94 10.33
N ASP A 49 5.61 8.86 11.52
CA ASP A 49 4.34 9.54 11.81
C ASP A 49 4.48 11.07 11.82
N ARG A 50 5.58 11.61 12.34
CA ARG A 50 5.90 13.04 12.30
C ARG A 50 6.06 13.54 10.87
N VAL A 51 6.86 12.84 10.05
CA VAL A 51 7.03 13.19 8.63
C VAL A 51 5.68 13.25 7.93
N ARG A 52 4.82 12.24 8.11
CA ARG A 52 3.46 12.20 7.53
C ARG A 52 2.56 13.29 8.05
N THR A 53 2.67 13.65 9.32
CA THR A 53 1.86 14.71 9.94
C THR A 53 2.25 16.07 9.38
N TYR A 54 3.54 16.38 9.33
CA TYR A 54 4.04 17.63 8.78
C TYR A 54 3.78 17.75 7.27
N ALA A 55 3.97 16.68 6.49
CA ALA A 55 3.74 16.67 5.05
C ALA A 55 2.27 16.90 4.63
N LYS A 56 1.32 16.97 5.57
CA LYS A 56 -0.06 17.40 5.28
C LYS A 56 -0.17 18.91 5.08
N ASP A 57 0.66 19.67 5.77
CA ASP A 57 0.56 21.13 5.88
C ASP A 57 1.80 21.88 5.33
N MET A 58 2.88 21.17 4.99
CA MET A 58 4.09 21.74 4.42
C MET A 58 4.69 20.87 3.31
N GLU A 59 5.63 21.43 2.54
CA GLU A 59 6.36 20.70 1.50
C GLU A 59 7.13 19.51 2.09
N LEU A 60 7.19 18.41 1.35
CA LEU A 60 7.74 17.14 1.85
C LEU A 60 9.17 17.29 2.39
N ARG A 61 10.02 18.04 1.68
CA ARG A 61 11.40 18.28 2.11
C ARG A 61 11.45 19.00 3.45
N ASP A 62 10.66 20.06 3.60
CA ASP A 62 10.60 20.84 4.84
C ASP A 62 10.04 20.00 6.00
N ALA A 63 9.02 19.18 5.72
CA ALA A 63 8.44 18.23 6.67
C ALA A 63 9.47 17.23 7.19
N VAL A 64 10.28 16.67 6.29
CA VAL A 64 11.34 15.72 6.62
C VAL A 64 12.45 16.40 7.42
N GLU A 65 12.91 17.57 6.99
CA GLU A 65 13.95 18.33 7.71
C GLU A 65 13.51 18.74 9.11
N TRP A 66 12.26 19.15 9.26
CA TRP A 66 11.66 19.49 10.54
C TRP A 66 11.54 18.27 11.44
N ALA A 67 10.96 17.16 10.93
CA ALA A 67 10.84 15.91 11.66
C ALA A 67 12.19 15.37 12.15
N VAL A 68 13.23 15.41 11.30
CA VAL A 68 14.58 14.97 11.68
C VAL A 68 15.15 15.84 12.80
N THR A 69 14.95 17.14 12.74
CA THR A 69 15.43 18.08 13.77
C THR A 69 14.74 17.81 15.11
N GLU A 70 13.42 17.76 15.11
CA GLU A 70 12.63 17.52 16.32
C GLU A 70 12.88 16.13 16.92
N CYS A 71 13.04 15.08 16.09
CA CYS A 71 13.36 13.74 16.57
C CYS A 71 14.73 13.70 17.25
N ILE A 72 15.73 14.41 16.72
CA ILE A 72 17.05 14.52 17.36
C ILE A 72 16.93 15.22 18.73
N GLU A 73 16.13 16.28 18.83
CA GLU A 73 15.93 17.02 20.09
C GLU A 73 15.22 16.19 21.17
N GLU A 74 14.30 15.32 20.75
CA GLU A 74 13.53 14.45 21.65
C GLU A 74 14.17 13.07 21.91
N GLY A 75 15.34 12.79 21.33
CA GLY A 75 16.04 11.52 21.52
C GLY A 75 15.54 10.37 20.63
N ILE A 76 14.62 10.63 19.71
CA ILE A 76 14.02 9.64 18.80
C ILE A 76 14.99 9.36 17.64
N LEU A 77 15.45 8.12 17.51
CA LEU A 77 16.49 7.74 16.52
C LEU A 77 17.73 8.65 16.56
N GLU A 78 18.02 9.31 17.69
CA GLU A 78 18.98 10.43 17.75
C GLU A 78 20.35 10.06 17.17
N GLY A 79 20.93 8.95 17.63
CA GLY A 79 22.24 8.51 17.18
C GLY A 79 22.29 8.22 15.68
N PHE A 80 21.21 7.68 15.11
CA PHE A 80 21.09 7.42 13.68
C PHE A 80 20.93 8.71 12.88
N LEU A 81 19.99 9.57 13.28
CA LEU A 81 19.68 10.82 12.58
C LEU A 81 20.82 11.84 12.66
N ARG A 82 21.55 11.90 13.78
CA ARG A 82 22.76 12.75 13.89
C ARG A 82 23.86 12.29 12.94
N LYS A 83 24.07 10.98 12.83
CA LYS A 83 25.14 10.40 12.01
C LYS A 83 24.82 10.44 10.52
N ASN A 84 23.58 10.14 10.14
CA ASN A 84 23.17 9.93 8.76
C ASN A 84 22.15 10.98 8.27
N ARG A 85 22.20 12.21 8.79
CA ARG A 85 21.19 13.25 8.54
C ARG A 85 20.83 13.42 7.06
N ALA A 86 21.83 13.61 6.21
CA ALA A 86 21.62 13.88 4.78
C ALA A 86 20.95 12.69 4.07
N GLU A 87 21.45 11.48 4.34
CA GLU A 87 20.91 10.23 3.77
C GLU A 87 19.50 9.95 4.30
N ALA A 88 19.23 10.18 5.60
CA ALA A 88 17.91 10.02 6.19
C ALA A 88 16.88 10.95 5.53
N ILE A 89 17.26 12.21 5.24
CA ILE A 89 16.39 13.15 4.54
C ILE A 89 16.13 12.67 3.11
N GLU A 90 17.16 12.32 2.36
CA GLU A 90 17.04 11.90 0.97
C GLU A 90 16.19 10.62 0.83
N MET A 91 16.50 9.60 1.63
CA MET A 91 15.75 8.34 1.63
C MET A 91 14.30 8.54 2.03
N SER A 92 14.02 9.36 3.05
CA SER A 92 12.63 9.60 3.49
C SER A 92 11.80 10.33 2.42
N ILE A 93 12.42 11.25 1.68
CA ILE A 93 11.75 11.92 0.54
C ILE A 93 11.42 10.90 -0.55
N PHE A 94 12.42 10.09 -0.93
CA PHE A 94 12.25 9.08 -1.97
C PHE A 94 11.17 8.05 -1.63
N GLU A 95 11.21 7.48 -0.42
CA GLU A 95 10.23 6.48 0.05
C GLU A 95 8.82 7.06 0.12
N TYR A 96 8.67 8.31 0.56
CA TYR A 96 7.35 8.95 0.64
C TYR A 96 6.74 9.20 -0.75
N ASP A 97 7.55 9.63 -1.72
CA ASP A 97 7.10 9.80 -3.10
C ASP A 97 6.69 8.46 -3.73
N GLU A 98 7.43 7.38 -3.46
CA GLU A 98 7.05 6.03 -3.89
C GLU A 98 5.72 5.58 -3.24
N GLU A 99 5.54 5.77 -1.93
CA GLU A 99 4.29 5.44 -1.23
C GLU A 99 3.11 6.19 -1.85
N LYS A 100 3.29 7.49 -2.15
CA LYS A 100 2.29 8.35 -2.77
C LYS A 100 1.95 7.89 -4.19
N HIS A 101 2.96 7.60 -5.01
CA HIS A 101 2.77 7.08 -6.37
C HIS A 101 2.03 5.75 -6.36
N MET A 102 2.45 4.80 -5.51
CA MET A 102 1.79 3.50 -5.38
C MET A 102 0.34 3.62 -4.90
N ARG A 103 0.07 4.56 -3.99
CA ARG A 103 -1.30 4.88 -3.58
C ARG A 103 -2.13 5.42 -4.75
N GLN A 104 -1.59 6.34 -5.54
CA GLN A 104 -2.26 6.88 -6.72
C GLN A 104 -2.58 5.79 -7.74
N VAL A 105 -1.60 4.96 -8.12
CA VAL A 105 -1.79 3.82 -9.03
C VAL A 105 -2.88 2.86 -8.51
N ARG A 106 -2.91 2.61 -7.20
CA ARG A 106 -3.94 1.75 -6.60
C ARG A 106 -5.33 2.36 -6.68
N GLU A 107 -5.47 3.65 -6.39
CA GLU A 107 -6.76 4.35 -6.46
C GLU A 107 -7.23 4.50 -7.92
N GLU A 108 -6.33 4.76 -8.86
CA GLU A 108 -6.62 4.73 -10.31
C GLU A 108 -7.08 3.35 -10.74
N GLY A 109 -6.36 2.28 -10.36
CA GLY A 109 -6.76 0.92 -10.68
C GLY A 109 -8.11 0.50 -10.07
N LYS A 110 -8.45 0.98 -8.87
CA LYS A 110 -9.79 0.80 -8.28
C LYS A 110 -10.86 1.51 -9.11
N ARG A 111 -10.61 2.79 -9.44
CA ARG A 111 -11.54 3.59 -10.24
C ARG A 111 -11.77 2.96 -11.61
N GLU A 112 -10.71 2.54 -12.30
CA GLU A 112 -10.81 1.82 -13.57
C GLU A 112 -11.61 0.52 -13.41
N ALA A 113 -11.40 -0.25 -12.34
CA ALA A 113 -12.16 -1.47 -12.08
C ALA A 113 -13.66 -1.19 -11.84
N GLU A 114 -14.00 -0.13 -11.11
CA GLU A 114 -15.38 0.32 -10.89
C GLU A 114 -16.03 0.76 -12.20
N GLU A 115 -15.34 1.55 -13.01
CA GLU A 115 -15.81 2.00 -14.33
C GLU A 115 -16.02 0.83 -15.29
N ARG A 116 -15.06 -0.11 -15.36
CA ARG A 116 -15.18 -1.33 -16.18
C ARG A 116 -16.36 -2.17 -15.75
N THR A 117 -16.53 -2.38 -14.44
CA THR A 117 -17.64 -3.18 -13.89
C THR A 117 -18.98 -2.52 -14.18
N SER A 118 -19.08 -1.20 -14.06
CA SER A 118 -20.29 -0.44 -14.40
C SER A 118 -20.65 -0.59 -15.88
N ARG A 119 -19.68 -0.43 -16.78
CA ARG A 119 -19.89 -0.65 -18.23
C ARG A 119 -20.31 -2.08 -18.56
N LEU A 120 -19.75 -3.07 -17.85
CA LEU A 120 -20.17 -4.46 -18.02
C LEU A 120 -21.64 -4.64 -17.63
N PHE A 121 -22.07 -4.05 -16.51
CA PHE A 121 -23.46 -4.13 -16.08
C PHE A 121 -24.41 -3.44 -17.05
N GLU A 122 -24.05 -2.26 -17.57
CA GLU A 122 -24.81 -1.57 -18.61
C GLU A 122 -25.02 -2.47 -19.84
N LYS A 123 -23.93 -3.06 -20.38
CA LYS A 123 -24.01 -3.95 -21.56
C LYS A 123 -24.85 -5.20 -21.31
N LEU A 124 -24.76 -5.80 -20.13
CA LEU A 124 -25.57 -6.97 -19.77
C LEU A 124 -27.05 -6.61 -19.64
N LEU A 125 -27.37 -5.44 -19.07
CA LEU A 125 -28.75 -4.94 -18.98
C LEU A 125 -29.33 -4.62 -20.36
N GLU A 126 -28.57 -3.96 -21.23
CA GLU A 126 -28.96 -3.66 -22.62
C GLU A 126 -29.31 -4.93 -23.40
N GLN A 127 -28.59 -6.04 -23.14
CA GLN A 127 -28.82 -7.33 -23.79
C GLN A 127 -29.84 -8.22 -23.04
N GLY A 128 -30.41 -7.76 -21.92
CA GLY A 128 -31.35 -8.53 -21.11
C GLY A 128 -30.73 -9.74 -20.39
N ARG A 129 -29.40 -9.80 -20.26
CA ARG A 129 -28.64 -10.92 -19.68
C ARG A 129 -28.57 -10.83 -18.15
N SER A 130 -29.74 -10.83 -17.50
CA SER A 130 -29.84 -10.65 -16.05
C SER A 130 -29.27 -11.81 -15.22
N GLU A 131 -29.32 -13.04 -15.75
CA GLU A 131 -28.69 -14.20 -15.11
C GLU A 131 -27.15 -14.08 -15.07
N ASP A 132 -26.57 -13.48 -16.10
CA ASP A 132 -25.12 -13.27 -16.20
C ASP A 132 -24.63 -12.21 -15.21
N LEU A 133 -25.47 -11.22 -14.84
CA LEU A 133 -25.17 -10.27 -13.76
C LEU A 133 -24.97 -11.00 -12.42
N GLU A 134 -25.92 -11.87 -12.06
CA GLU A 134 -25.87 -12.61 -10.80
C GLU A 134 -24.66 -13.55 -10.78
N ARG A 135 -24.40 -14.21 -11.91
CA ARG A 135 -23.27 -15.13 -12.05
C ARG A 135 -21.93 -14.39 -12.02
N ALA A 136 -21.80 -13.24 -12.67
CA ALA A 136 -20.59 -12.42 -12.68
C ALA A 136 -20.28 -11.82 -11.31
N ALA A 137 -21.30 -11.50 -10.50
CA ALA A 137 -21.11 -11.03 -9.14
C ALA A 137 -20.45 -12.10 -8.25
N LYS A 138 -20.81 -13.37 -8.44
CA LYS A 138 -20.34 -14.49 -7.59
C LYS A 138 -19.12 -15.22 -8.14
N ASN A 139 -18.79 -15.07 -9.43
CA ASN A 139 -17.71 -15.80 -10.08
C ASN A 139 -16.76 -14.85 -10.83
N ALA A 140 -15.55 -14.68 -10.30
CA ALA A 140 -14.54 -13.79 -10.86
C ALA A 140 -14.03 -14.24 -12.23
N ASP A 141 -13.85 -15.54 -12.46
CA ASP A 141 -13.40 -16.08 -13.76
C ASP A 141 -14.46 -15.89 -14.84
N TYR A 142 -15.73 -16.06 -14.47
CA TYR A 142 -16.85 -15.80 -15.36
C TYR A 142 -16.98 -14.31 -15.68
N ARG A 143 -16.84 -13.44 -14.67
CA ARG A 143 -16.78 -11.99 -14.86
C ARG A 143 -15.63 -11.59 -15.79
N LYS A 144 -14.46 -12.23 -15.67
CA LYS A 144 -13.32 -12.02 -16.57
C LYS A 144 -13.64 -12.41 -18.01
N LYS A 145 -14.30 -13.54 -18.24
CA LYS A 145 -14.77 -13.95 -19.58
C LYS A 145 -15.74 -12.95 -20.18
N LEU A 146 -16.66 -12.39 -19.38
CA LEU A 146 -17.58 -11.36 -19.85
C LEU A 146 -16.85 -10.05 -20.19
N PHE A 147 -15.85 -9.65 -19.39
CA PHE A 147 -14.99 -8.52 -19.76
C PHE A 147 -14.31 -8.74 -21.11
N GLU A 148 -13.74 -9.93 -21.35
CA GLU A 148 -13.16 -10.30 -22.65
C GLU A 148 -14.20 -10.30 -23.78
N GLU A 149 -15.40 -10.85 -23.55
CA GLU A 149 -16.51 -10.88 -24.50
C GLU A 149 -16.92 -9.48 -24.96
N PHE A 150 -16.98 -8.53 -24.02
CA PHE A 150 -17.41 -7.16 -24.29
C PHE A 150 -16.26 -6.19 -24.61
N GLY A 151 -15.02 -6.68 -24.67
CA GLY A 151 -13.82 -5.88 -24.95
C GLY A 151 -13.53 -4.81 -23.88
N LEU A 152 -13.83 -5.14 -22.62
CA LEU A 152 -13.70 -4.25 -21.46
C LEU A 152 -12.47 -4.58 -20.62
#